data_AF-X1IZF0-F1
#
_entry.id   AF-X1IZF0-F1
#
_cell.length_a   1.000
_cell.length_b   1.000
_cell.length_c   1.000
_cell.angle_alpha   90.00
_cell.angle_beta   90.00
_cell.angle_gamma   90.00
#
_symmetry.space_group_name_H-M   'P 1'
#
loop_
_entity.id
_entity.type
_entity.pdbx_description
1 polymer ?
#
loop_
_entity_poly.entity_id
_entity_poly.type
_entity_poly.pdbx_seq_one_letter_code
_entity_poly.pdbx_strand_id
1 'polypeptide(L)'
;KFERKISLIRKIRKMFDEYQDAIREDKMEMLQNSFLDSISMIIRKHNFISDIKIDSETYQIQLKREDGNYIDKSILSKGEKQIYAVSMILALAEVSGRPLPFVIDTPLARLDSVHRDNIVENFFPNASHQVIIFSTDTEIDKIYFDKLLPYITRVYHLKFDDQTASSFGEDGYFWKALEVIAD
;
A
#
# COMPACT_ATOMS: atom_id res chain seq x y z
N LYS A 1 52.26 -12.10 -11.78
CA LYS A 1 51.06 -11.71 -12.59
C LYS A 1 49.75 -12.29 -12.02
N PHE A 2 49.75 -13.54 -11.54
CA PHE A 2 48.58 -14.21 -10.95
C PHE A 2 48.17 -13.64 -9.57
N GLU A 3 49.13 -13.40 -8.66
CA GLU A 3 48.87 -12.83 -7.33
C GLU A 3 48.22 -11.43 -7.38
N ARG A 4 48.64 -10.60 -8.35
CA ARG A 4 48.05 -9.27 -8.57
C ARG A 4 46.58 -9.37 -9.01
N LYS A 5 46.23 -10.37 -9.84
CA LYS A 5 44.83 -10.65 -10.20
C LYS A 5 44.02 -11.12 -9.00
N ILE A 6 44.57 -12.03 -8.18
CA ILE A 6 43.89 -12.50 -6.95
C ILE A 6 43.66 -11.33 -5.97
N SER A 7 44.67 -10.49 -5.76
CA SER A 7 44.55 -9.29 -4.90
C SER A 7 43.45 -8.35 -5.40
N LEU A 8 43.37 -8.12 -6.72
CA LEU A 8 42.33 -7.29 -7.31
C LEU A 8 40.93 -7.88 -7.12
N ILE A 9 40.76 -9.19 -7.33
CA ILE A 9 39.47 -9.87 -7.11
C ILE A 9 39.02 -9.74 -5.65
N ARG A 10 39.94 -9.88 -4.68
CA ARG A 10 39.61 -9.69 -3.26
C ARG A 10 39.16 -8.26 -2.95
N LYS A 11 39.84 -7.25 -3.52
CA LYS A 11 39.46 -5.85 -3.36
C LYS A 11 38.07 -5.56 -3.96
N ILE A 12 37.80 -6.11 -5.15
CA ILE A 12 36.50 -5.96 -5.82
C ILE A 12 35.40 -6.60 -4.98
N ARG A 13 35.60 -7.83 -4.48
CA ARG A 13 34.62 -8.49 -3.58
C ARG A 13 34.33 -7.64 -2.34
N LYS A 14 35.39 -7.21 -1.65
CA LYS A 14 35.24 -6.36 -0.46
C LYS A 14 34.45 -5.08 -0.76
N MET A 15 34.74 -4.42 -1.89
CA MET A 15 34.01 -3.23 -2.31
C MET A 15 32.54 -3.53 -2.64
N PHE A 16 32.25 -4.67 -3.28
CA PHE A 16 30.86 -5.09 -3.52
C PHE A 16 30.11 -5.39 -2.21
N ASP A 17 30.76 -6.02 -1.23
CA ASP A 17 30.17 -6.30 0.07
C ASP A 17 29.82 -4.98 0.80
N GLU A 18 30.79 -4.05 0.88
CA GLU A 18 30.59 -2.70 1.46
C GLU A 18 29.48 -1.92 0.72
N TYR A 19 29.41 -2.04 -0.60
CA TYR A 19 28.39 -1.38 -1.41
C TYR A 19 27.00 -1.98 -1.22
N GLN A 20 26.90 -3.31 -1.09
CA GLN A 20 25.64 -3.98 -0.79
C GLN A 20 25.10 -3.57 0.58
N ASP A 21 25.97 -3.46 1.58
CA ASP A 21 25.59 -3.04 2.93
C ASP A 21 25.10 -1.59 2.93
N ALA A 22 25.81 -0.68 2.25
CA ALA A 22 25.38 0.71 2.12
C ALA A 22 24.03 0.86 1.41
N ILE A 23 23.78 0.12 0.32
CA ILE A 23 22.47 0.12 -0.35
C ILE A 23 21.39 -0.44 0.56
N ARG A 24 21.69 -1.50 1.33
CA ARG A 24 20.71 -2.10 2.22
C ARG A 24 20.26 -1.11 3.28
N GLU A 25 21.20 -0.41 3.91
CA GLU A 25 20.91 0.62 4.91
C GLU A 25 20.06 1.75 4.33
N ASP A 26 20.46 2.29 3.17
CA ASP A 26 19.71 3.34 2.46
C ASP A 26 18.27 2.89 2.14
N LYS A 27 18.11 1.68 1.60
CA LYS A 27 16.78 1.13 1.27
C LYS A 27 15.92 0.86 2.52
N MET A 28 16.53 0.46 3.64
CA MET A 28 15.81 0.29 4.90
C MET A 28 15.34 1.64 5.44
N GLU A 29 16.16 2.68 5.37
CA GLU A 29 15.78 4.03 5.78
C GLU A 29 14.62 4.56 4.93
N MET A 30 14.72 4.43 3.60
CA MET A 30 13.63 4.80 2.69
C MET A 30 12.33 4.06 3.03
N LEU A 31 12.41 2.75 3.31
CA LEU A 31 11.24 1.93 3.64
C LEU A 31 10.60 2.34 4.96
N GLN A 32 11.40 2.65 5.99
CA GLN A 32 10.90 3.14 7.27
C GLN A 32 10.11 4.44 7.10
N ASN A 33 10.68 5.41 6.37
CA ASN A 33 10.07 6.72 6.16
C ASN A 33 8.78 6.60 5.35
N SER A 34 8.84 5.93 4.20
CA SER A 34 7.67 5.73 3.34
C SER A 34 6.57 4.92 4.04
N PHE A 35 6.93 3.96 4.90
CA PHE A 35 5.95 3.22 5.69
C PHE A 35 5.30 4.07 6.79
N LEU A 36 6.06 4.96 7.44
CA LEU A 36 5.53 5.91 8.41
C LEU A 36 4.57 6.91 7.74
N ASP A 37 4.91 7.41 6.57
CA ASP A 37 4.07 8.33 5.79
C ASP A 37 2.77 7.64 5.37
N SER A 38 2.89 6.43 4.81
CA SER A 38 1.75 5.61 4.36
C SER A 38 0.77 5.30 5.50
N ILE A 39 1.28 4.89 6.67
CA ILE A 39 0.42 4.53 7.79
C ILE A 39 -0.24 5.75 8.44
N SER A 40 0.48 6.88 8.50
CA SER A 40 -0.04 8.15 9.05
C SER A 40 -1.13 8.74 8.15
N MET A 41 -1.04 8.51 6.84
CA MET A 41 -2.07 8.92 5.88
C MET A 41 -3.40 8.18 6.08
N ILE A 42 -3.35 6.92 6.54
CA ILE A 42 -4.54 6.07 6.69
C ILE A 42 -5.08 6.07 8.13
N ILE A 43 -4.22 6.13 9.15
CA ILE A 43 -4.64 6.14 10.56
C ILE A 43 -4.93 7.58 11.02
N ARG A 44 -6.20 7.88 11.29
CA ARG A 44 -6.64 9.21 11.79
C ARG A 44 -6.21 9.51 13.23
N LYS A 45 -5.93 8.51 14.07
CA LYS A 45 -5.51 8.76 15.45
C LYS A 45 -4.15 9.47 15.43
N HIS A 46 -4.18 10.79 15.64
CA HIS A 46 -2.98 11.56 15.89
C HIS A 46 -2.09 10.78 16.85
N ASN A 47 -0.83 10.61 16.45
CA ASN A 47 0.23 10.14 17.32
C ASN A 47 0.13 8.65 17.67
N PHE A 48 -0.58 7.86 16.85
CA PHE A 48 -0.65 6.41 17.04
C PHE A 48 0.71 5.74 16.80
N ILE A 49 1.44 6.16 15.77
CA ILE A 49 2.82 5.73 15.46
C ILE A 49 3.61 7.00 15.16
N SER A 50 4.73 7.19 15.86
CA SER A 50 5.62 8.34 15.69
C SER A 50 6.94 7.97 15.00
N ASP A 51 7.33 6.70 15.06
CA ASP A 51 8.57 6.20 14.46
C ASP A 51 8.44 4.71 14.13
N ILE A 52 9.17 4.27 13.11
CA ILE A 52 9.25 2.88 12.68
C ILE A 52 10.70 2.49 12.51
N LYS A 53 11.10 1.41 13.17
CA LYS A 53 12.43 0.81 13.03
C LYS A 53 12.31 -0.56 12.39
N ILE A 54 13.15 -0.79 11.39
CA ILE A 54 13.29 -2.05 10.68
C ILE A 54 14.74 -2.49 10.87
N ASP A 55 14.92 -3.62 11.55
CA ASP A 55 16.24 -4.22 11.70
C ASP A 55 16.75 -4.71 10.34
N SER A 56 17.94 -4.26 9.93
CA SER A 56 18.46 -4.49 8.57
C SER A 56 18.94 -5.92 8.31
N GLU A 57 19.12 -6.73 9.36
CA GLU A 57 19.54 -8.14 9.26
C GLU A 57 18.35 -9.09 9.35
N THR A 58 17.42 -8.82 10.27
CA THR A 58 16.28 -9.70 10.59
C THR A 58 14.96 -9.23 9.99
N TYR A 59 14.89 -8.00 9.48
CA TYR A 59 13.68 -7.32 8.98
C TYR A 59 12.56 -7.22 10.03
N GLN A 60 12.90 -7.35 11.32
CA GLN A 60 11.93 -7.15 12.38
C GLN A 60 11.51 -5.70 12.44
N ILE A 61 10.20 -5.48 12.41
CA ILE A 61 9.61 -4.13 12.40
C ILE A 61 9.09 -3.81 13.79
N GLN A 62 9.60 -2.74 14.36
CA GLN A 62 9.18 -2.16 15.62
C GLN A 62 8.47 -0.85 15.36
N LEU A 63 7.25 -0.73 15.90
CA LEU A 63 6.45 0.48 15.83
C LEU A 63 6.57 1.21 17.16
N LYS A 64 6.77 2.52 17.14
CA LYS A 64 6.94 3.33 18.35
C LYS A 64 5.87 4.42 18.43
N ARG A 65 5.37 4.67 19.64
CA ARG A 65 4.44 5.77 19.97
C ARG A 65 5.21 7.02 20.42
N GLU A 66 4.52 8.16 20.44
CA GLU A 66 5.10 9.41 20.94
C GLU A 66 5.55 9.37 22.41
N ASP A 67 4.88 8.54 23.23
CA ASP A 67 5.26 8.33 24.63
C ASP A 67 6.59 7.57 24.79
N GLY A 68 7.20 7.13 23.68
CA GLY A 68 8.43 6.39 23.63
C GLY A 68 8.27 4.87 23.66
N ASN A 69 7.05 4.36 23.88
CA ASN A 69 6.79 2.92 24.01
C ASN A 69 6.65 2.24 22.65
N TYR A 70 7.08 0.98 22.60
CA TYR A 70 6.88 0.13 21.43
C TYR A 70 5.47 -0.48 21.42
N ILE A 71 4.88 -0.56 20.23
CA ILE A 71 3.59 -1.22 20.00
C ILE A 71 3.86 -2.68 19.69
N ASP A 72 3.35 -3.57 20.54
CA ASP A 72 3.25 -4.98 20.18
C ASP A 72 2.21 -5.15 19.07
N LYS A 73 2.61 -5.68 17.91
CA LYS A 73 1.71 -5.94 16.78
C LYS A 73 0.54 -6.85 17.15
N SER A 74 0.67 -7.66 18.19
CA SER A 74 -0.40 -8.54 18.67
C SER A 74 -1.65 -7.75 19.09
N ILE A 75 -1.47 -6.54 19.64
CA ILE A 75 -2.53 -5.69 20.19
C ILE A 75 -3.30 -4.91 19.13
N LEU A 76 -2.79 -4.86 17.90
CA LEU A 76 -3.50 -4.22 16.78
C LEU A 76 -4.82 -4.95 16.52
N SER A 77 -5.89 -4.17 16.37
CA SER A 77 -7.19 -4.69 15.95
C SER A 77 -7.11 -5.31 14.56
N LYS A 78 -8.14 -6.06 14.15
CA LYS A 78 -8.18 -6.66 12.81
C LYS A 78 -8.10 -5.60 11.70
N GLY A 79 -8.76 -4.46 11.88
CA GLY A 79 -8.72 -3.34 10.94
C GLY A 79 -7.35 -2.66 10.90
N GLU A 80 -6.74 -2.40 12.06
CA GLU A 80 -5.39 -1.81 12.13
C GLU A 80 -4.32 -2.74 11.52
N LYS A 81 -4.47 -4.06 11.66
CA LYS A 81 -3.59 -5.04 10.99
C LYS A 81 -3.70 -4.97 9.47
N GLN A 82 -4.89 -4.70 8.93
CA GLN A 82 -5.09 -4.51 7.50
C GLN A 82 -4.47 -3.20 7.01
N ILE A 83 -4.67 -2.11 7.76
CA ILE A 83 -4.02 -0.82 7.45
C ILE A 83 -2.50 -0.94 7.47
N TYR A 84 -1.96 -1.63 8.48
CA TYR A 84 -0.54 -1.95 8.56
C TYR A 84 -0.04 -2.66 7.30
N ALA A 85 -0.76 -3.69 6.85
CA ALA A 85 -0.39 -4.46 5.66
C ALA A 85 -0.44 -3.62 4.37
N VAL A 86 -1.52 -2.86 4.18
CA VAL A 86 -1.69 -1.95 3.02
C VAL A 86 -0.58 -0.91 2.98
N SER A 87 -0.29 -0.28 4.13
CA SER A 87 0.76 0.74 4.25
C SER A 87 2.15 0.17 3.98
N MET A 88 2.41 -1.09 4.36
CA MET A 88 3.68 -1.77 4.04
C MET A 88 3.81 -2.05 2.55
N ILE A 89 2.73 -2.50 1.88
CA ILE A 89 2.71 -2.77 0.44
C ILE A 89 2.99 -1.48 -0.33
N LEU A 90 2.38 -0.37 0.07
CA LEU A 90 2.66 0.94 -0.50
C LEU A 90 4.12 1.33 -0.36
N ALA A 91 4.65 1.23 0.86
CA ALA A 91 6.02 1.65 1.11
C ALA A 91 7.01 0.85 0.29
N LEU A 92 6.78 -0.46 0.15
CA LEU A 92 7.57 -1.31 -0.73
C LEU A 92 7.44 -0.90 -2.21
N ALA A 93 6.22 -0.56 -2.67
CA ALA A 93 6.00 -0.12 -4.04
C ALA A 93 6.70 1.21 -4.33
N GLU A 94 6.61 2.19 -3.42
CA GLU A 94 7.27 3.48 -3.54
C GLU A 94 8.80 3.33 -3.57
N VAL A 95 9.37 2.60 -2.61
CA VAL A 95 10.82 2.36 -2.50
C VAL A 95 11.37 1.55 -3.67
N SER A 96 10.52 0.74 -4.32
CA SER A 96 10.91 0.01 -5.53
C SER A 96 11.26 0.94 -6.70
N GLY A 97 10.78 2.19 -6.69
CA GLY A 97 11.02 3.18 -7.74
C GLY A 97 10.40 2.80 -9.10
N ARG A 98 9.44 1.86 -9.10
CA ARG A 98 8.78 1.37 -10.32
C ARG A 98 7.31 1.85 -10.33
N PRO A 99 6.80 2.34 -11.48
CA PRO A 99 5.38 2.63 -11.63
C PRO A 99 4.60 1.31 -11.74
N LEU A 100 4.29 0.69 -10.60
CA LEU A 100 3.59 -0.59 -10.54
C LEU A 100 2.09 -0.36 -10.42
N PRO A 101 1.23 -0.99 -11.26
CA PRO A 101 -0.21 -0.88 -11.10
C PRO A 101 -0.66 -1.58 -9.82
N PHE A 102 -1.64 -1.01 -9.14
CA PHE A 102 -2.22 -1.57 -7.91
C PHE A 102 -3.55 -2.22 -8.23
N VAL A 103 -3.72 -3.47 -7.80
CA VAL A 103 -4.97 -4.22 -7.94
C VAL A 103 -5.42 -4.59 -6.54
N ILE A 104 -6.59 -4.10 -6.14
CA ILE A 104 -7.10 -4.25 -4.78
C ILE A 104 -8.45 -4.93 -4.83
N ASP A 105 -8.56 -6.05 -4.13
CA ASP A 105 -9.80 -6.82 -4.00
C ASP A 105 -10.38 -6.64 -2.60
N THR A 106 -11.68 -6.39 -2.51
CA THR A 106 -12.43 -6.14 -1.26
C THR A 106 -11.75 -5.10 -0.37
N PRO A 107 -11.55 -3.87 -0.87
CA PRO A 107 -10.54 -2.97 -0.32
C PRO A 107 -10.90 -2.40 1.06
N LEU A 108 -12.19 -2.44 1.43
CA LEU A 108 -12.73 -1.78 2.63
C LEU A 108 -13.30 -2.77 3.66
N ALA A 109 -13.27 -4.08 3.36
CA ALA A 109 -13.68 -5.11 4.29
C ALA A 109 -12.99 -4.94 5.65
N ARG A 110 -13.73 -5.20 6.75
CA ARG A 110 -13.21 -5.24 8.14
C ARG A 110 -12.66 -3.93 8.72
N LEU A 111 -12.77 -2.81 7.99
CA LEU A 111 -12.43 -1.47 8.47
C LEU A 111 -13.68 -0.74 8.97
N ASP A 112 -13.50 0.13 9.97
CA ASP A 112 -14.54 1.07 10.43
C ASP A 112 -14.68 2.26 9.47
N SER A 113 -15.73 3.06 9.65
CA SER A 113 -16.05 4.18 8.74
C SER A 113 -14.91 5.20 8.63
N VAL A 114 -14.21 5.48 9.73
CA VAL A 114 -13.13 6.47 9.75
C VAL A 114 -11.95 6.02 8.89
N HIS A 115 -11.56 4.75 9.01
CA HIS A 115 -10.50 4.20 8.19
C HIS A 115 -10.90 4.08 6.73
N ARG A 116 -12.17 3.76 6.44
CA ARG A 116 -12.70 3.73 5.07
C ARG A 116 -12.64 5.10 4.41
N ASP A 117 -13.08 6.16 5.10
CA ASP A 117 -13.01 7.53 4.60
C ASP A 117 -11.58 7.91 4.19
N ASN A 118 -10.59 7.64 5.06
CA ASN A 118 -9.20 7.94 4.75
C ASN A 118 -8.66 7.14 3.57
N ILE A 119 -9.04 5.86 3.45
CA ILE A 119 -8.60 5.05 2.32
C ILE A 119 -9.17 5.59 1.01
N VAL A 120 -10.45 5.96 1.02
CA VAL A 120 -11.16 6.46 -0.17
C VAL A 120 -10.66 7.84 -0.58
N GLU A 121 -10.49 8.76 0.37
CA GLU A 121 -10.14 10.15 0.07
C GLU A 121 -8.65 10.36 -0.17
N ASN A 122 -7.81 9.67 0.59
CA ASN A 122 -6.38 9.91 0.58
C ASN A 122 -5.65 8.79 -0.17
N PHE A 123 -5.93 7.53 0.13
CA PHE A 123 -5.12 6.42 -0.38
C PHE A 123 -5.40 6.07 -1.84
N PHE A 124 -6.64 5.73 -2.23
CA PHE A 124 -6.90 5.29 -3.62
C PHE A 124 -6.45 6.29 -4.68
N PRO A 125 -6.65 7.61 -4.51
CA PRO A 125 -6.21 8.60 -5.50
C PRO A 125 -4.68 8.68 -5.66
N ASN A 126 -3.93 8.33 -4.62
CA ASN A 126 -2.48 8.56 -4.54
C ASN A 126 -1.64 7.27 -4.49
N ALA A 127 -2.28 6.09 -4.44
CA ALA A 127 -1.58 4.82 -4.22
C ALA A 127 -0.63 4.44 -5.37
N SER A 128 -0.98 4.78 -6.61
CA SER A 128 -0.14 4.51 -7.78
C SER A 128 -0.63 5.32 -9.00
N HIS A 129 0.17 5.34 -10.06
CA HIS A 129 -0.23 5.84 -11.39
C HIS A 129 -1.42 5.09 -12.02
N GLN A 130 -1.71 3.87 -11.58
CA GLN A 130 -2.85 3.06 -12.02
C GLN A 130 -3.34 2.21 -10.84
N VAL A 131 -4.63 2.34 -10.53
CA VAL A 131 -5.30 1.57 -9.47
C VAL A 131 -6.54 0.92 -10.07
N ILE A 132 -6.68 -0.39 -9.84
CA ILE A 132 -7.85 -1.20 -10.21
C ILE A 132 -8.46 -1.71 -8.90
N ILE A 133 -9.73 -1.40 -8.70
CA ILE A 133 -10.44 -1.73 -7.46
C ILE A 133 -11.58 -2.69 -7.80
N PHE A 134 -11.60 -3.83 -7.12
CA PHE A 134 -12.74 -4.74 -7.08
C PHE A 134 -13.45 -4.56 -5.75
N SER A 135 -14.70 -4.12 -5.79
CA SER A 135 -15.50 -3.84 -4.60
C SER A 135 -16.94 -4.28 -4.77
N THR A 136 -17.60 -4.51 -3.65
CA THR A 136 -19.06 -4.66 -3.59
C THR A 136 -19.76 -3.32 -3.36
N ASP A 137 -21.07 -3.30 -3.56
CA ASP A 137 -21.98 -2.19 -3.25
C ASP A 137 -21.94 -1.78 -1.76
N THR A 138 -21.61 -2.73 -0.89
CA THR A 138 -21.47 -2.55 0.56
C THR A 138 -20.12 -2.00 1.00
N GLU A 139 -19.12 -2.04 0.13
CA GLU A 139 -17.78 -1.51 0.41
C GLU A 139 -17.65 -0.08 -0.12
N ILE A 140 -17.80 0.09 -1.44
CA ILE A 140 -17.83 1.40 -2.07
C ILE A 140 -19.29 1.69 -2.40
N ASP A 141 -19.97 2.33 -1.45
CA ASP A 141 -21.33 2.82 -1.59
C ASP A 141 -21.39 4.10 -2.42
N LYS A 142 -22.58 4.68 -2.56
CA LYS A 142 -22.79 5.91 -3.34
C LYS A 142 -21.95 7.09 -2.82
N ILE A 143 -21.77 7.21 -1.51
CA ILE A 143 -21.02 8.31 -0.89
C ILE A 143 -19.55 8.17 -1.24
N TYR A 144 -18.97 6.99 -1.04
CA TYR A 144 -17.56 6.75 -1.39
C TYR A 144 -17.33 6.83 -2.90
N PHE A 145 -18.26 6.34 -3.71
CA PHE A 145 -18.18 6.45 -5.16
C PHE A 145 -18.13 7.91 -5.62
N ASP A 146 -19.02 8.77 -5.08
CA ASP A 146 -19.05 10.19 -5.43
C ASP A 146 -17.76 10.91 -4.98
N LYS A 147 -17.12 10.51 -3.87
CA LYS A 147 -15.79 10.99 -3.46
C LYS A 147 -14.67 10.58 -4.41
N LEU A 148 -14.75 9.37 -4.99
CA LEU A 148 -13.75 8.85 -5.92
C LEU A 148 -13.92 9.36 -7.34
N LEU A 149 -15.13 9.80 -7.71
CA LEU A 149 -15.48 10.20 -9.07
C LEU A 149 -14.44 11.10 -9.76
N PRO A 150 -13.83 12.11 -9.09
CA PRO A 150 -12.81 12.97 -9.73
C PRO A 150 -11.53 12.23 -10.17
N TYR A 151 -11.28 11.03 -9.63
CA TYR A 151 -10.08 10.24 -9.87
C TYR A 151 -10.35 8.99 -10.70
N ILE A 152 -11.62 8.73 -11.06
CA ILE A 152 -12.04 7.54 -11.79
C ILE A 152 -11.99 7.80 -13.28
N THR A 153 -11.22 7.00 -14.02
CA THR A 153 -11.23 7.03 -15.49
C THR A 153 -12.28 6.10 -16.10
N ARG A 154 -12.51 4.93 -15.47
CA ARG A 154 -13.43 3.90 -15.98
C ARG A 154 -14.09 3.15 -14.83
N VAL A 155 -15.31 2.70 -15.08
CA VAL A 155 -16.09 1.87 -14.15
C VAL A 155 -16.73 0.72 -14.90
N TYR A 156 -16.76 -0.43 -14.26
CA TYR A 156 -17.38 -1.63 -14.78
C TYR A 156 -18.18 -2.30 -13.66
N HIS A 157 -19.32 -2.85 -14.02
CA HIS A 157 -20.15 -3.67 -13.14
C HIS A 157 -20.15 -5.11 -13.67
N LEU A 158 -19.75 -6.05 -12.82
CA LEU A 158 -19.81 -7.48 -13.15
C LEU A 158 -21.14 -8.03 -12.64
N LYS A 159 -22.04 -8.36 -13.58
CA LYS A 159 -23.36 -8.91 -13.26
C LYS A 159 -23.37 -10.42 -13.44
N PHE A 160 -23.79 -11.13 -12.39
CA PHE A 160 -23.98 -12.58 -12.44
C PHE A 160 -25.35 -12.93 -13.01
N ASP A 161 -25.40 -13.92 -13.89
CA ASP A 161 -26.62 -14.53 -14.44
C ASP A 161 -26.80 -15.93 -13.84
N ASP A 162 -27.83 -16.08 -13.00
CA ASP A 162 -28.17 -17.35 -12.34
C ASP A 162 -28.60 -18.44 -13.34
N GLN A 163 -29.13 -18.07 -14.52
CA GLN A 163 -29.61 -19.05 -15.51
C GLN A 163 -28.45 -19.72 -16.25
N THR A 164 -27.42 -18.94 -16.58
CA THR A 164 -26.24 -19.42 -17.31
C THR A 164 -25.06 -19.74 -16.39
N ALA A 165 -25.18 -19.43 -15.08
CA ALA A 165 -24.12 -19.53 -14.09
C ALA A 165 -22.82 -18.82 -14.53
N SER A 166 -22.96 -17.67 -15.19
CA SER A 166 -21.84 -16.89 -15.74
C SER A 166 -21.94 -15.42 -15.35
N SER A 167 -20.82 -14.70 -15.45
CA SER A 167 -20.78 -13.24 -15.24
C SER A 167 -20.48 -12.52 -16.54
N PHE A 168 -21.09 -11.36 -16.73
CA PHE A 168 -20.78 -10.45 -17.83
C PHE A 168 -20.48 -9.05 -17.30
N GLY A 169 -19.59 -8.35 -17.98
CA GLY A 169 -19.25 -6.96 -17.65
C GLY A 169 -20.14 -5.99 -18.40
N GLU A 170 -20.68 -5.01 -17.69
CA GLU A 170 -21.40 -3.86 -18.26
C GLU A 170 -20.74 -2.55 -17.82
N ASP A 171 -20.89 -1.54 -18.66
CA ASP A 171 -20.40 -0.19 -18.41
C ASP A 171 -21.22 0.49 -17.30
N GLY A 172 -20.54 1.02 -16.28
CA GLY A 172 -21.18 1.65 -15.11
C GLY A 172 -20.74 1.06 -13.78
N TYR A 173 -21.30 1.56 -12.69
CA TYR A 173 -21.08 1.04 -11.33
C TYR A 173 -22.40 1.02 -10.56
N PHE A 174 -22.95 -0.18 -10.32
CA PHE A 174 -24.21 -0.51 -9.61
C PHE A 174 -25.44 0.39 -9.93
N TRP A 175 -25.39 1.67 -9.55
CA TRP A 175 -26.44 2.69 -9.71
C TRP A 175 -26.12 3.82 -10.71
N LYS A 176 -24.89 3.95 -11.23
CA LYS A 176 -24.50 5.02 -12.18
C LYS A 176 -24.07 4.45 -13.53
N ALA A 177 -24.72 4.93 -14.59
CA ALA A 177 -24.31 4.68 -15.97
C ALA A 177 -23.16 5.63 -16.39
N LEU A 178 -22.37 5.20 -17.37
CA LEU A 178 -21.12 5.84 -17.81
C LEU A 178 -21.31 7.28 -18.37
N GLU A 179 -22.53 7.65 -18.79
CA GLU A 179 -22.87 8.99 -19.31
C GLU A 179 -22.59 10.15 -18.35
N VAL A 180 -22.34 9.87 -17.05
CA VAL A 180 -22.10 10.89 -16.02
C VAL A 180 -20.61 11.10 -15.69
N ILE A 181 -19.70 10.34 -16.29
CA ILE A 181 -18.25 10.36 -15.95
C ILE A 181 -17.42 11.15 -17.00
N ALA A 182 -18.05 11.59 -18.08
CA ALA A 182 -17.38 12.19 -19.24
C ALA A 182 -17.36 13.75 -19.28
N ASP A 183 -17.83 14.43 -18.23
CA ASP A 183 -17.82 15.91 -18.11
C ASP A 183 -16.83 16.42 -17.06
#